data_AF-A0A5E4IKA2-F1
#
_entry.id   AF-A0A5E4IKA2-F1
#
_cell.length_a   1.000
_cell.length_b   1.000
_cell.length_c   1.000
_cell.angle_alpha   90.00
_cell.angle_beta   90.00
_cell.angle_gamma   90.00
#
_symmetry.space_group_name_H-M   'P 1'
#
loop_
_entity.id
_entity.type
_entity.pdbx_description
1 polymer ?
#
loop_
_entity_poly.entity_id
_entity_poly.type
_entity_poly.pdbx_seq_one_letter_code
_entity_poly.pdbx_strand_id
1 'polypeptide(L)'
;MATFLAIDNEQEKVNRMMNESSQELTGMHALLERAEPNALKDFLRRELEAQPKLRARFMARFSAICEGKRLFDYKDEIDSIFDDAEEHGFIPYGAEVDFAPFEDLAEIYIQKDDFIEAAKIYQALTEKIAKKMDDVDDSDGYYGDKFSDFLDAFLECIIQAKQETDARREYIDYLFNRYLQKDPDYFQDDYYDALKELCTSKEDLEYWKTLLMPHLPKRLPDKEQDWSRYYHAKELISMQLHLLSRLKETAEFYALMKQHYLSSSDFCLQYAKQLLEDGDRTKAIQIAEEGTALFPDRQSKDLRDFLSEKYRETDPDKYKQQLLSLFFISGEWNYYERLKAAETEEEWKETIDKILAHFAGDRYGRGRLIEIYLREQMHELALREVMAQKSIQSLRTYHRRLADLYPKEYFCAYKELIVPYAESRMGREHYRDVASILKEMKGIKGFESEVREIVEQLRRDNKRKPAFIDELGAL
;
A
#
# COMPACT_ATOMS: atom_id res chain seq x y z
N MET A 1 -19.45 -38.19 11.61
CA MET A 1 -18.58 -38.98 12.50
C MET A 1 -17.15 -39.14 11.97
N ALA A 2 -16.91 -39.27 10.65
CA ALA A 2 -15.54 -39.43 10.13
C ALA A 2 -14.65 -38.17 10.24
N THR A 3 -15.24 -36.96 10.18
CA THR A 3 -14.49 -35.69 10.27
C THR A 3 -14.08 -35.31 11.70
N PHE A 4 -14.74 -35.87 12.72
CA PHE A 4 -14.40 -35.60 14.13
C PHE A 4 -13.25 -36.50 14.63
N LEU A 5 -13.16 -37.74 14.13
CA LEU A 5 -12.07 -38.68 14.46
C LEU A 5 -10.72 -38.33 13.81
N ALA A 6 -10.73 -37.61 12.68
CA ALA A 6 -9.49 -37.17 12.02
C ALA A 6 -8.80 -36.02 12.77
N ILE A 7 -9.58 -35.11 13.37
CA ILE A 7 -9.08 -33.94 14.12
C ILE A 7 -8.49 -34.37 15.48
N ASP A 8 -9.13 -35.31 16.20
CA ASP A 8 -8.61 -35.84 17.47
C ASP A 8 -7.28 -36.60 17.30
N ASN A 9 -7.09 -37.28 16.17
CA ASN A 9 -5.89 -38.08 15.91
C ASN A 9 -4.67 -37.22 15.54
N GLU A 10 -4.88 -36.05 14.93
CA GLU A 10 -3.80 -35.08 14.71
C GLU A 10 -3.35 -34.42 16.02
N GLN A 11 -4.29 -34.09 16.91
CA GLN A 11 -3.98 -33.50 18.21
C GLN A 11 -3.17 -34.46 19.11
N GLU A 12 -3.52 -35.75 19.15
CA GLU A 12 -2.74 -36.76 19.89
C GLU A 12 -1.34 -36.94 19.32
N LYS A 13 -1.19 -36.88 17.99
CA LYS A 13 0.10 -37.01 17.32
C LYS A 13 1.00 -35.81 17.62
N VAL A 14 0.46 -34.60 17.57
CA VAL A 14 1.18 -33.37 17.96
C VAL A 14 1.59 -33.44 19.42
N ASN A 15 0.70 -33.86 20.33
CA ASN A 15 1.03 -33.99 21.75
C ASN A 15 2.12 -35.02 22.01
N ARG A 16 2.15 -36.15 21.29
CA ARG A 16 3.23 -37.15 21.40
C ARG A 16 4.56 -36.58 20.92
N MET A 17 4.57 -35.90 19.77
CA MET A 17 5.78 -35.26 19.23
C MET A 17 6.32 -34.18 20.18
N MET A 18 5.44 -33.37 20.77
CA MET A 18 5.84 -32.37 21.78
C MET A 18 6.44 -33.03 23.03
N ASN A 19 5.88 -34.15 23.48
CA ASN A 19 6.36 -34.85 24.67
C ASN A 19 7.69 -35.58 24.43
N GLU A 20 7.87 -36.19 23.24
CA GLU A 20 9.14 -36.78 22.81
C GLU A 20 10.24 -35.72 22.70
N SER A 21 9.95 -34.59 22.06
CA SER A 21 10.88 -33.45 21.99
C SER A 21 11.23 -32.90 23.38
N SER A 22 10.26 -32.80 24.29
CA SER A 22 10.49 -32.36 25.67
C SER A 22 11.39 -33.33 26.45
N GLN A 23 11.23 -34.64 26.24
CA GLN A 23 12.08 -35.67 26.85
C GLN A 23 13.51 -35.62 26.29
N GLU A 24 13.67 -35.42 24.98
CA GLU A 24 14.98 -35.24 24.35
C GLU A 24 15.72 -34.02 24.90
N LEU A 25 15.03 -32.87 25.02
CA LEU A 25 15.60 -31.66 25.62
C LEU A 25 16.02 -31.89 27.07
N THR A 26 15.20 -32.59 27.85
CA THR A 26 15.52 -32.92 29.25
C THR A 26 16.77 -33.83 29.34
N GLY A 27 16.86 -34.83 28.46
CA GLY A 27 18.02 -35.71 28.37
C GLY A 27 19.29 -34.96 27.96
N MET A 28 19.18 -34.03 27.01
CA MET A 28 20.26 -33.15 26.58
C MET A 28 20.75 -32.25 27.72
N HIS A 29 19.85 -31.63 28.48
CA HIS A 29 20.24 -30.82 29.65
C HIS A 29 21.00 -31.63 30.68
N ALA A 30 20.53 -32.84 31.02
CA ALA A 30 21.23 -33.72 31.95
C ALA A 30 22.62 -34.14 31.43
N LEU A 31 22.78 -34.30 30.10
CA LEU A 31 24.06 -34.55 29.45
C LEU A 31 25.02 -33.36 29.56
N LEU A 32 24.54 -32.14 29.37
CA LEU A 32 25.35 -30.92 29.49
C LEU A 32 25.85 -30.71 30.92
N GLU A 33 25.00 -30.93 31.92
CA GLU A 33 25.35 -30.77 33.35
C GLU A 33 26.39 -31.80 33.84
N ARG A 34 26.38 -33.01 33.26
CA ARG A 34 27.31 -34.09 33.66
C ARG A 34 28.58 -34.15 32.81
N ALA A 35 28.64 -33.41 31.70
CA ALA A 35 29.78 -33.46 30.78
C ALA A 35 31.03 -32.86 31.43
N GLU A 36 32.20 -33.44 31.14
CA GLU A 36 33.46 -32.88 31.60
C GLU A 36 33.76 -31.56 30.86
N PRO A 37 34.15 -30.48 31.56
CA PRO A 37 34.25 -29.15 30.96
C PRO A 37 35.20 -29.03 29.76
N ASN A 38 36.34 -29.73 29.75
CA ASN A 38 37.28 -29.67 28.62
C ASN A 38 36.77 -30.49 27.43
N ALA A 39 36.17 -31.65 27.67
CA ALA A 39 35.50 -32.45 26.64
C ALA A 39 34.36 -31.68 25.97
N LEU A 40 33.57 -30.91 26.74
CA LEU A 40 32.54 -30.03 26.20
C LEU A 40 33.13 -28.87 25.39
N LYS A 41 34.21 -28.24 25.86
CA LYS A 41 34.92 -27.19 25.11
C LYS A 41 35.51 -27.71 23.80
N ASP A 42 36.08 -28.92 23.79
CA ASP A 42 36.66 -29.53 22.61
C ASP A 42 35.60 -30.04 21.62
N PHE A 43 34.44 -30.48 22.11
CA PHE A 43 33.27 -30.74 21.28
C PHE A 43 32.78 -29.44 20.63
N LEU A 44 32.53 -28.40 21.44
CA LEU A 44 32.05 -27.13 20.95
C LEU A 44 33.02 -26.48 19.96
N ARG A 45 34.34 -26.52 20.22
CA ARG A 45 35.35 -26.00 19.27
C ARG A 45 35.22 -26.66 17.89
N ARG A 46 35.07 -27.99 17.84
CA ARG A 46 34.92 -28.73 16.58
C ARG A 46 33.63 -28.37 15.86
N GLU A 47 32.52 -28.25 16.57
CA GLU A 47 31.25 -27.80 15.98
C GLU A 47 31.34 -26.37 15.43
N LEU A 48 32.01 -25.45 16.15
CA LEU A 48 32.22 -24.07 15.71
C LEU A 48 33.19 -23.97 14.51
N GLU A 49 34.17 -24.87 14.40
CA GLU A 49 35.04 -24.97 13.23
C GLU A 49 34.26 -25.44 11.99
N ALA A 50 33.35 -26.39 12.17
CA ALA A 50 32.56 -26.98 11.10
C ALA A 50 31.38 -26.10 10.62
N GLN A 51 30.81 -25.26 11.49
CA GLN A 51 29.58 -24.53 11.22
C GLN A 51 29.77 -23.00 11.33
N PRO A 52 30.00 -22.28 10.21
CA PRO A 52 30.24 -20.84 10.22
C PRO A 52 29.11 -20.00 10.84
N LYS A 53 27.84 -20.33 10.55
CA LYS A 53 26.67 -19.66 11.13
C LYS A 53 26.63 -19.81 12.67
N LEU A 54 26.88 -21.02 13.17
CA LEU A 54 26.96 -21.29 14.61
C LEU A 54 28.13 -20.54 15.26
N ARG A 55 29.28 -20.47 14.57
CA ARG A 55 30.44 -19.70 15.01
C ARG A 55 30.14 -18.21 15.13
N ALA A 56 29.49 -17.62 14.14
CA ALA A 56 29.11 -16.20 14.18
C ALA A 56 28.18 -15.90 15.38
N ARG A 57 27.15 -16.72 15.58
CA ARG A 57 26.22 -16.60 16.73
C ARG A 57 26.93 -16.77 18.07
N PHE A 58 27.85 -17.73 18.17
CA PHE A 58 28.66 -17.93 19.37
C PHE A 58 29.53 -16.71 19.65
N MET A 59 30.25 -16.19 18.63
CA MET A 59 31.09 -15.01 18.80
C MET A 59 30.25 -13.80 19.22
N ALA A 60 29.13 -13.52 18.55
CA ALA A 60 28.24 -12.41 18.92
C ALA A 60 27.70 -12.56 20.35
N ARG A 61 27.37 -13.78 20.79
CA ARG A 61 26.83 -14.01 22.13
C ARG A 61 27.87 -13.78 23.24
N PHE A 62 29.13 -14.15 23.01
CA PHE A 62 30.17 -14.17 24.04
C PHE A 62 31.26 -13.08 23.91
N SER A 63 31.27 -12.30 22.84
CA SER A 63 32.13 -11.11 22.70
C SER A 63 31.73 -9.99 23.66
N ALA A 64 32.65 -9.07 23.97
CA ALA A 64 32.27 -7.85 24.68
C ALA A 64 31.42 -6.94 23.78
N ILE A 65 30.72 -5.99 24.40
CA ILE A 65 29.96 -4.96 23.68
C ILE A 65 30.92 -4.13 22.83
N CYS A 66 30.51 -3.76 21.61
CA CYS A 66 31.30 -3.03 20.62
C CYS A 66 32.52 -3.76 20.04
N GLU A 67 32.68 -5.08 20.28
CA GLU A 67 33.75 -5.90 19.67
C GLU A 67 33.31 -6.68 18.42
N GLY A 68 32.22 -6.26 17.79
CA GLY A 68 31.75 -6.88 16.56
C GLY A 68 32.56 -6.49 15.32
N LYS A 69 32.02 -6.81 14.14
CA LYS A 69 32.74 -6.63 12.86
C LYS A 69 32.66 -5.19 12.37
N ARG A 70 33.51 -4.84 11.40
CA ARG A 70 33.35 -3.55 10.72
C ARG A 70 32.16 -3.66 9.76
N LEU A 71 31.49 -2.55 9.50
CA LEU A 71 30.38 -2.47 8.55
C LEU A 71 30.72 -3.09 7.18
N PHE A 72 31.96 -2.86 6.71
CA PHE A 72 32.47 -3.43 5.46
C PHE A 72 32.50 -4.97 5.48
N ASP A 73 32.88 -5.57 6.61
CA ASP A 73 32.97 -7.03 6.71
C ASP A 73 31.57 -7.68 6.67
N TYR A 74 30.53 -7.04 7.25
CA TYR A 74 29.14 -7.50 7.08
C TYR A 74 28.65 -7.37 5.65
N LYS A 75 29.00 -6.26 4.98
CA LYS A 75 28.67 -6.03 3.57
C LYS A 75 29.24 -7.13 2.67
N ASP A 76 30.50 -7.51 2.87
CA ASP A 76 31.13 -8.58 2.09
C ASP A 76 30.46 -9.95 2.33
N GLU A 77 30.05 -10.23 3.57
CA GLU A 77 29.33 -11.47 3.90
C GLU A 77 27.91 -11.50 3.31
N ILE A 78 27.24 -10.34 3.26
CA ILE A 78 25.92 -10.22 2.64
C ILE A 78 26.03 -10.33 1.11
N ASP A 79 27.07 -9.78 0.48
CA ASP A 79 27.30 -9.99 -0.97
C ASP A 79 27.35 -11.48 -1.31
N SER A 80 27.98 -12.29 -0.45
CA SER A 80 28.10 -13.73 -0.68
C SER A 80 26.75 -14.45 -0.73
N ILE A 81 25.74 -14.02 0.06
CA ILE A 81 24.41 -14.65 0.01
C ILE A 81 23.58 -14.20 -1.20
N PHE A 82 23.86 -13.01 -1.75
CA PHE A 82 23.31 -12.62 -3.04
C PHE A 82 23.94 -13.45 -4.17
N ASP A 83 25.27 -13.58 -4.16
CA ASP A 83 26.01 -14.35 -5.16
C ASP A 83 25.57 -15.83 -5.19
N ASP A 84 25.21 -16.40 -4.03
CA ASP A 84 24.69 -17.77 -3.93
C ASP A 84 23.27 -17.93 -4.52
N ALA A 85 22.47 -16.87 -4.51
CA ALA A 85 21.10 -16.85 -5.06
C ALA A 85 21.04 -16.40 -6.53
N GLU A 86 22.13 -15.82 -7.04
CA GLU A 86 22.22 -15.23 -8.36
C GLU A 86 22.36 -16.28 -9.47
N GLU A 87 21.51 -16.19 -10.49
CA GLU A 87 21.61 -16.98 -11.72
C GLU A 87 22.00 -16.05 -12.89
N HIS A 88 23.23 -16.18 -13.37
CA HIS A 88 23.73 -15.42 -14.53
C HIS A 88 23.70 -13.88 -14.39
N GLY A 89 24.01 -13.32 -13.21
CA GLY A 89 23.93 -11.86 -13.03
C GLY A 89 22.62 -11.38 -12.43
N PHE A 90 21.66 -12.27 -12.19
CA PHE A 90 20.29 -11.88 -11.87
C PHE A 90 19.61 -12.86 -10.91
N ILE A 91 18.82 -12.35 -9.98
CA ILE A 91 17.96 -13.18 -9.11
C ILE A 91 16.54 -13.19 -9.69
N PRO A 92 16.07 -14.35 -10.20
CA PRO A 92 14.77 -14.43 -10.88
C PRO A 92 13.59 -14.39 -9.92
N TYR A 93 12.41 -14.10 -10.47
CA TYR A 93 11.14 -14.10 -9.74
C TYR A 93 10.93 -15.38 -8.92
N GLY A 94 10.65 -15.22 -7.62
CA GLY A 94 10.43 -16.32 -6.68
C GLY A 94 11.70 -17.00 -6.15
N ALA A 95 12.89 -16.52 -6.52
CA ALA A 95 14.14 -16.84 -5.84
C ALA A 95 14.41 -15.75 -4.80
N GLU A 96 14.29 -16.09 -3.52
CA GLU A 96 14.46 -15.15 -2.41
C GLU A 96 15.81 -15.38 -1.71
N VAL A 97 16.50 -14.29 -1.40
CA VAL A 97 17.70 -14.32 -0.57
C VAL A 97 17.31 -14.55 0.90
N ASP A 98 17.92 -15.54 1.54
CA ASP A 98 17.73 -15.87 2.95
C ASP A 98 18.54 -14.91 3.85
N PHE A 99 17.89 -13.85 4.34
CA PHE A 99 18.47 -12.88 5.26
C PHE A 99 18.45 -13.32 6.74
N ALA A 100 17.77 -14.43 7.08
CA ALA A 100 17.60 -14.90 8.45
C ALA A 100 18.91 -15.05 9.25
N PRO A 101 20.05 -15.47 8.65
CA PRO A 101 21.31 -15.55 9.39
C PRO A 101 21.80 -14.20 9.95
N PHE A 102 21.50 -13.10 9.26
CA PHE A 102 21.87 -11.75 9.69
C PHE A 102 20.82 -11.15 10.62
N GLU A 103 19.54 -11.41 10.38
CA GLU A 103 18.45 -11.04 11.30
C GLU A 103 18.65 -11.70 12.68
N ASP A 104 18.92 -13.01 12.71
CA ASP A 104 19.25 -13.76 13.94
C ASP A 104 20.50 -13.20 14.65
N LEU A 105 21.48 -12.75 13.87
CA LEU A 105 22.73 -12.20 14.41
C LEU A 105 22.50 -10.82 15.03
N ALA A 106 21.73 -9.96 14.37
CA ALA A 106 21.35 -8.65 14.88
C ALA A 106 20.53 -8.79 16.17
N GLU A 107 19.59 -9.73 16.21
CA GLU A 107 18.77 -10.03 17.39
C GLU A 107 19.64 -10.44 18.60
N ILE A 108 20.72 -11.20 18.39
CA ILE A 108 21.67 -11.54 19.47
C ILE A 108 22.34 -10.28 20.04
N TYR A 109 22.69 -9.31 19.19
CA TYR A 109 23.28 -8.05 19.65
C TYR A 109 22.25 -7.15 20.36
N ILE A 110 21.01 -7.09 19.85
CA ILE A 110 19.89 -6.40 20.51
C ILE A 110 19.66 -6.96 21.92
N GLN A 111 19.61 -8.29 22.07
CA GLN A 111 19.46 -8.95 23.38
C GLN A 111 20.60 -8.67 24.36
N LYS A 112 21.75 -8.18 23.87
CA LYS A 112 22.90 -7.77 24.67
C LYS A 112 22.95 -6.26 24.92
N ASP A 113 21.93 -5.51 24.51
CA ASP A 113 21.91 -4.04 24.46
C ASP A 113 23.04 -3.43 23.60
N ASP A 114 23.61 -4.20 22.67
CA ASP A 114 24.62 -3.72 21.71
C ASP A 114 23.95 -3.23 20.41
N PHE A 115 23.10 -2.22 20.57
CA PHE A 115 22.29 -1.68 19.47
C PHE A 115 23.13 -1.12 18.33
N ILE A 116 24.34 -0.63 18.60
CA ILE A 116 25.22 -0.09 17.57
C ILE A 116 25.76 -1.18 16.66
N GLU A 117 26.05 -2.36 17.22
CA GLU A 117 26.47 -3.49 16.41
C GLU A 117 25.32 -4.06 15.59
N ALA A 118 24.11 -4.15 16.16
CA ALA A 118 22.90 -4.51 15.42
C ALA A 118 22.61 -3.52 14.27
N ALA A 119 22.72 -2.22 14.53
CA ALA A 119 22.54 -1.19 13.51
C ALA A 119 23.51 -1.35 12.34
N LYS A 120 24.78 -1.72 12.58
CA LYS A 120 25.72 -1.97 11.46
C LYS A 120 25.25 -3.11 10.56
N ILE A 121 24.65 -4.15 11.12
CA ILE A 121 24.14 -5.30 10.34
C ILE A 121 22.96 -4.83 9.47
N TYR A 122 21.98 -4.16 10.05
CA TYR A 122 20.83 -3.65 9.30
C TYR A 122 21.24 -2.61 8.25
N GLN A 123 22.16 -1.70 8.59
CA GLN A 123 22.74 -0.77 7.61
C GLN A 123 23.39 -1.52 6.44
N ALA A 124 24.14 -2.59 6.72
CA ALA A 124 24.74 -3.39 5.67
C ALA A 124 23.67 -4.06 4.77
N LEU A 125 22.61 -4.62 5.35
CA LEU A 125 21.50 -5.23 4.62
C LEU A 125 20.80 -4.21 3.70
N THR A 126 20.36 -3.08 4.26
CA THR A 126 19.71 -1.98 3.53
C THR A 126 20.56 -1.49 2.36
N GLU A 127 21.87 -1.26 2.58
CA GLU A 127 22.76 -0.80 1.52
C GLU A 127 23.00 -1.85 0.42
N LYS A 128 22.97 -3.14 0.77
CA LYS A 128 23.16 -4.22 -0.21
C LYS A 128 21.92 -4.46 -1.04
N ILE A 129 20.74 -4.44 -0.42
CA ILE A 129 19.47 -4.50 -1.15
C ILE A 129 19.42 -3.34 -2.14
N ALA A 130 19.62 -2.09 -1.69
CA ALA A 130 19.62 -0.92 -2.56
C ALA A 130 20.57 -1.06 -3.76
N LYS A 131 21.78 -1.57 -3.53
CA LYS A 131 22.77 -1.77 -4.60
C LYS A 131 22.37 -2.88 -5.59
N LYS A 132 21.69 -3.93 -5.12
CA LYS A 132 21.32 -5.11 -5.92
C LYS A 132 19.97 -4.99 -6.61
N MET A 133 19.22 -3.90 -6.42
CA MET A 133 17.88 -3.78 -7.00
C MET A 133 17.83 -3.90 -8.53
N ASP A 134 18.88 -3.50 -9.24
CA ASP A 134 18.95 -3.67 -10.71
C ASP A 134 19.22 -5.14 -11.13
N ASP A 135 19.66 -5.97 -10.18
CA ASP A 135 20.07 -7.36 -10.37
C ASP A 135 19.03 -8.35 -9.80
N VAL A 136 17.84 -7.89 -9.39
CA VAL A 136 16.78 -8.75 -8.82
C VAL A 136 15.41 -8.49 -9.47
N ASP A 137 14.58 -9.52 -9.55
CA ASP A 137 13.16 -9.38 -9.92
C ASP A 137 12.31 -9.10 -8.67
N ASP A 138 12.04 -7.82 -8.42
CA ASP A 138 11.19 -7.36 -7.31
C ASP A 138 9.72 -7.14 -7.72
N SER A 139 9.21 -7.89 -8.70
CA SER A 139 7.84 -7.71 -9.20
C SER A 139 6.75 -7.98 -8.15
N ASP A 140 7.05 -8.74 -7.10
CA ASP A 140 6.18 -8.97 -5.94
C ASP A 140 6.43 -8.01 -4.77
N GLY A 141 7.47 -7.18 -4.83
CA GLY A 141 7.83 -6.20 -3.81
C GLY A 141 8.63 -6.76 -2.63
N TYR A 142 9.08 -8.02 -2.68
CA TYR A 142 9.81 -8.66 -1.58
C TYR A 142 11.06 -7.87 -1.12
N TYR A 143 11.91 -7.46 -2.05
CA TYR A 143 13.15 -6.73 -1.74
C TYR A 143 12.88 -5.28 -1.32
N GLY A 144 11.88 -4.63 -1.93
CA GLY A 144 11.40 -3.33 -1.48
C GLY A 144 10.92 -3.36 -0.03
N ASP A 145 10.06 -4.32 0.32
CA ASP A 145 9.56 -4.49 1.69
C ASP A 145 10.72 -4.81 2.65
N LYS A 146 11.65 -5.69 2.27
CA LYS A 146 12.85 -6.01 3.08
C LYS A 146 13.77 -4.81 3.27
N PHE A 147 13.91 -3.94 2.28
CA PHE A 147 14.68 -2.71 2.42
C PHE A 147 14.08 -1.81 3.50
N SER A 148 12.77 -1.56 3.45
CA SER A 148 12.06 -0.73 4.42
C SER A 148 12.11 -1.34 5.83
N ASP A 149 11.84 -2.63 5.96
CA ASP A 149 11.93 -3.37 7.24
C ASP A 149 13.32 -3.22 7.88
N PHE A 150 14.39 -3.36 7.10
CA PHE A 150 15.75 -3.25 7.62
C PHE A 150 16.17 -1.81 7.90
N LEU A 151 15.68 -0.83 7.14
CA LEU A 151 15.92 0.58 7.46
C LEU A 151 15.22 0.98 8.77
N ASP A 152 14.01 0.49 9.00
CA ASP A 152 13.27 0.70 10.26
C ASP A 152 13.99 0.04 11.43
N ALA A 153 14.43 -1.22 11.29
CA ALA A 153 15.20 -1.91 12.32
C ALA A 153 16.56 -1.24 12.62
N PHE A 154 17.24 -0.73 11.58
CA PHE A 154 18.43 0.11 11.73
C PHE A 154 18.11 1.35 12.58
N LEU A 155 17.04 2.06 12.24
CA LEU A 155 16.65 3.29 12.92
C LEU A 155 16.27 3.05 14.38
N GLU A 156 15.48 2.00 14.66
CA GLU A 156 15.12 1.61 16.02
C GLU A 156 16.38 1.36 16.86
N CYS A 157 17.36 0.64 16.33
CA CYS A 157 18.63 0.41 17.00
C CYS A 157 19.36 1.72 17.33
N ILE A 158 19.43 2.68 16.39
CA ILE A 158 20.05 3.98 16.63
C ILE A 158 19.32 4.77 17.72
N ILE A 159 17.99 4.74 17.74
CA ILE A 159 17.18 5.40 18.77
C ILE A 159 17.39 4.76 20.15
N GLN A 160 17.39 3.43 20.23
CA GLN A 160 17.58 2.69 21.49
C GLN A 160 19.00 2.85 22.06
N ALA A 161 20.00 3.01 21.20
CA ALA A 161 21.37 3.27 21.62
C ALA A 161 21.53 4.57 22.42
N LYS A 162 20.55 5.51 22.34
CA LYS A 162 20.51 6.76 23.12
C LYS A 162 21.81 7.55 23.08
N GLN A 163 22.44 7.58 21.90
CA GLN A 163 23.72 8.25 21.72
C GLN A 163 23.61 9.77 21.96
N GLU A 164 24.74 10.37 22.34
CA GLU A 164 24.90 11.82 22.40
C GLU A 164 24.73 12.46 21.00
N THR A 165 24.40 13.75 20.97
CA THR A 165 24.07 14.49 19.75
C THR A 165 25.16 14.37 18.67
N ASP A 166 26.44 14.47 19.03
CA ASP A 166 27.52 14.45 18.03
C ASP A 166 27.64 13.09 17.32
N ALA A 167 27.47 11.97 18.03
CA ALA A 167 27.48 10.65 17.40
C ALA A 167 26.22 10.40 16.55
N ARG A 168 25.07 10.97 16.95
CA ARG A 168 23.83 10.93 16.17
C ARG A 168 23.93 11.66 14.83
N ARG A 169 24.74 12.74 14.76
CA ARG A 169 24.96 13.48 13.52
C ARG A 169 25.54 12.62 12.40
N GLU A 170 26.36 11.62 12.73
CA GLU A 170 26.91 10.70 11.72
C GLU A 170 25.79 9.92 11.00
N TYR A 171 24.72 9.55 11.72
CA TYR A 171 23.56 8.87 11.14
C TYR A 171 22.64 9.83 10.38
N ILE A 172 22.49 11.07 10.85
CA ILE A 172 21.77 12.12 10.10
C ILE A 172 22.49 12.39 8.77
N ASP A 173 23.83 12.51 8.80
CA ASP A 173 24.66 12.67 7.60
C ASP A 173 24.49 11.48 6.67
N TYR A 174 24.53 10.25 7.19
CA TYR A 174 24.32 9.04 6.41
C TYR A 174 22.97 9.05 5.70
N LEU A 175 21.86 9.21 6.43
CA LEU A 175 20.51 9.18 5.86
C LEU A 175 20.29 10.32 4.86
N PHE A 176 20.76 11.53 5.17
CA PHE A 176 20.63 12.68 4.28
C PHE A 176 21.47 12.53 3.01
N ASN A 177 22.69 12.00 3.11
CA ASN A 177 23.50 11.71 1.93
C ASN A 177 22.87 10.62 1.05
N ARG A 178 22.27 9.59 1.64
CA ARG A 178 21.53 8.57 0.90
C ARG A 178 20.32 9.14 0.17
N TYR A 179 19.53 9.97 0.84
CA TYR A 179 18.44 10.73 0.22
C TYR A 179 18.93 11.55 -1.00
N LEU A 180 20.09 12.22 -0.89
CA LEU A 180 20.64 13.02 -1.98
C LEU A 180 21.22 12.21 -3.15
N GLN A 181 21.70 10.98 -2.91
CA GLN A 181 22.30 10.13 -3.92
C GLN A 181 21.28 9.58 -4.93
N LYS A 182 20.04 9.33 -4.48
CA LYS A 182 18.94 8.83 -5.33
C LYS A 182 19.27 7.52 -6.05
N ASP A 183 19.95 6.63 -5.35
CA ASP A 183 20.45 5.38 -5.91
C ASP A 183 20.07 4.20 -4.99
N PRO A 184 18.91 3.54 -5.24
CA PRO A 184 17.90 3.86 -6.24
C PRO A 184 16.98 5.02 -5.82
N ASP A 185 16.27 5.62 -6.78
CA ASP A 185 15.48 6.83 -6.54
C ASP A 185 14.19 6.58 -5.75
N TYR A 186 13.60 5.40 -5.88
CA TYR A 186 12.35 5.01 -5.21
C TYR A 186 12.48 4.71 -3.70
N PHE A 187 13.69 4.66 -3.14
CA PHE A 187 13.91 4.58 -1.68
C PHE A 187 14.13 5.96 -1.01
N GLN A 188 14.01 7.06 -1.76
CA GLN A 188 14.18 8.41 -1.20
C GLN A 188 13.22 8.71 -0.06
N ASP A 189 11.96 8.28 -0.19
CA ASP A 189 10.92 8.54 0.82
C ASP A 189 11.24 7.82 2.13
N ASP A 190 11.74 6.58 2.09
CA ASP A 190 12.16 5.83 3.28
C ASP A 190 13.27 6.56 4.06
N TYR A 191 14.29 7.09 3.37
CA TYR A 191 15.35 7.88 4.02
C TYR A 191 14.83 9.19 4.61
N TYR A 192 13.87 9.84 3.94
CA TYR A 192 13.24 11.05 4.47
C TYR A 192 12.38 10.76 5.71
N ASP A 193 11.64 9.65 5.70
CA ASP A 193 10.87 9.18 6.84
C ASP A 193 11.77 8.84 8.03
N ALA A 194 12.87 8.12 7.78
CA ALA A 194 13.89 7.83 8.79
C ALA A 194 14.52 9.11 9.39
N LEU A 195 14.77 10.14 8.57
CA LEU A 195 15.26 11.44 9.07
C LEU A 195 14.25 12.10 10.01
N LYS A 196 12.95 12.09 9.67
CA LYS A 196 11.89 12.68 10.50
C LYS A 196 11.77 11.98 11.86
N GLU A 197 11.91 10.67 11.87
CA GLU A 197 11.82 9.88 13.10
C GLU A 197 13.09 9.98 13.95
N LEU A 198 14.28 10.03 13.33
CA LEU A 198 15.53 10.24 14.05
C LEU A 198 15.64 11.65 14.65
N CYS A 199 15.26 12.68 13.88
CA CYS A 199 15.47 14.09 14.24
C CYS A 199 14.29 14.66 15.04
N THR A 200 14.24 14.34 16.32
CA THR A 200 13.16 14.81 17.21
C THR A 200 13.57 15.95 18.14
N SER A 201 14.86 16.09 18.45
CA SER A 201 15.39 17.18 19.27
C SER A 201 15.59 18.46 18.46
N LYS A 202 15.68 19.61 19.16
CA LYS A 202 15.92 20.89 18.50
C LYS A 202 17.29 20.91 17.81
N GLU A 203 18.31 20.35 18.47
CA GLU A 203 19.67 20.29 18.00
C GLU A 203 19.81 19.44 16.72
N ASP A 204 19.10 18.30 16.65
CA ASP A 204 19.09 17.43 15.46
C ASP A 204 18.40 18.13 14.27
N LEU A 205 17.26 18.79 14.54
CA LEU A 205 16.52 19.53 13.52
C LEU A 205 17.33 20.73 12.98
N GLU A 206 18.03 21.46 13.85
CA GLU A 206 18.92 22.54 13.44
C GLU A 206 20.07 22.00 12.59
N TYR A 207 20.68 20.87 12.98
CA TYR A 207 21.75 20.24 12.20
C TYR A 207 21.26 19.80 10.82
N TRP A 208 20.15 19.05 10.75
CA TRP A 208 19.57 18.63 9.47
C TRP A 208 19.23 19.83 8.57
N LYS A 209 18.70 20.91 9.13
CA LYS A 209 18.48 22.17 8.39
C LYS A 209 19.77 22.76 7.82
N THR A 210 20.90 22.69 8.54
CA THR A 210 22.20 23.15 7.99
C THR A 210 22.68 22.29 6.83
N LEU A 211 22.43 20.98 6.86
CA LEU A 211 22.73 20.07 5.75
C LEU A 211 21.84 20.35 4.54
N LEU A 212 20.56 20.68 4.75
CA LEU A 212 19.60 20.95 3.69
C LEU A 212 19.86 22.27 2.95
N MET A 213 20.25 23.32 3.68
CA MET A 213 20.33 24.69 3.17
C MET A 213 21.12 24.87 1.85
N PRO A 214 22.29 24.24 1.64
CA PRO A 214 23.04 24.34 0.38
C PRO A 214 22.33 23.76 -0.84
N HIS A 215 21.38 22.85 -0.63
CA HIS A 215 20.66 22.14 -1.70
C HIS A 215 19.35 22.84 -2.08
N LEU A 216 18.89 23.82 -1.30
CA LEU A 216 17.59 24.46 -1.54
C LEU A 216 17.55 25.19 -2.90
N PRO A 217 16.51 24.94 -3.71
CA PRO A 217 16.36 25.61 -4.98
C PRO A 217 16.01 27.09 -4.76
N LYS A 218 16.65 27.99 -5.51
CA LYS A 218 16.28 29.42 -5.51
C LYS A 218 14.88 29.65 -6.10
N ARG A 219 14.50 28.83 -7.08
CA ARG A 219 13.22 28.82 -7.77
C ARG A 219 12.89 27.40 -8.19
N LEU A 220 11.60 27.07 -8.23
CA LEU A 220 11.16 25.80 -8.77
C LEU A 220 11.41 25.77 -10.29
N PRO A 221 11.97 24.66 -10.83
CA PRO A 221 12.06 24.43 -12.26
C PRO A 221 10.69 24.46 -12.94
N ASP A 222 10.68 24.62 -14.26
CA ASP A 222 9.45 24.46 -15.04
C ASP A 222 9.07 22.97 -15.10
N LYS A 223 7.89 22.65 -14.58
CA LYS A 223 7.35 21.28 -14.52
C LYS A 223 7.23 20.64 -15.91
N GLU A 224 6.94 21.42 -16.96
CA GLU A 224 6.79 20.91 -18.32
C GLU A 224 8.15 20.60 -18.99
N GLN A 225 9.22 21.28 -18.55
CA GLN A 225 10.56 21.11 -19.12
C GLN A 225 11.33 19.98 -18.45
N ASP A 226 11.25 19.89 -17.12
CA ASP A 226 12.03 18.92 -16.34
C ASP A 226 11.25 18.48 -15.10
N TRP A 227 10.43 17.46 -15.29
CA TRP A 227 9.56 16.90 -14.26
C TRP A 227 10.38 16.38 -13.07
N SER A 228 11.44 15.60 -13.33
CA SER A 228 12.29 15.02 -12.28
C SER A 228 12.94 16.10 -11.41
N ARG A 229 13.52 17.16 -12.01
CA ARG A 229 14.09 18.27 -11.23
C ARG A 229 13.04 19.09 -10.50
N TYR A 230 11.86 19.29 -11.08
CA TYR A 230 10.76 19.98 -10.40
C TYR A 230 10.33 19.24 -9.14
N TYR A 231 10.13 17.92 -9.23
CA TYR A 231 9.73 17.09 -8.08
C TYR A 231 10.79 17.12 -6.99
N HIS A 232 12.05 16.92 -7.35
CA HIS A 232 13.14 17.00 -6.39
C HIS A 232 13.22 18.37 -5.69
N ALA A 233 13.12 19.46 -6.45
CA ALA A 233 13.11 20.81 -5.90
C ALA A 233 11.91 21.03 -4.96
N LYS A 234 10.74 20.47 -5.30
CA LYS A 234 9.53 20.51 -4.46
C LYS A 234 9.74 19.73 -3.15
N GLU A 235 10.37 18.56 -3.18
CA GLU A 235 10.66 17.77 -1.97
C GLU A 235 11.59 18.51 -1.02
N LEU A 236 12.68 19.11 -1.53
CA LEU A 236 13.60 19.89 -0.70
C LEU A 236 12.91 21.10 -0.04
N ILE A 237 11.99 21.77 -0.74
CA ILE A 237 11.16 22.84 -0.16
C ILE A 237 10.23 22.26 0.91
N SER A 238 9.60 21.11 0.65
CA SER A 238 8.71 20.44 1.60
C SER A 238 9.44 20.06 2.89
N MET A 239 10.67 19.55 2.75
CA MET A 239 11.58 19.24 3.85
C MET A 239 11.94 20.49 4.66
N GLN A 240 12.27 21.60 3.99
CA GLN A 240 12.54 22.87 4.68
C GLN A 240 11.31 23.38 5.44
N LEU A 241 10.12 23.27 4.86
CA LEU A 241 8.87 23.67 5.52
C LEU A 241 8.58 22.81 6.76
N HIS A 242 8.83 21.50 6.67
CA HIS A 242 8.75 20.59 7.80
C HIS A 242 9.69 21.05 8.93
N LEU A 243 10.97 21.27 8.62
CA LEU A 243 11.97 21.72 9.59
C LEU A 243 11.60 23.05 10.26
N LEU A 244 11.21 24.06 9.48
CA LEU A 244 10.79 25.37 10.01
C LEU A 244 9.57 25.26 10.93
N SER A 245 8.60 24.42 10.58
CA SER A 245 7.43 24.15 11.41
C SER A 245 7.82 23.49 12.74
N ARG A 246 8.65 22.45 12.70
CA ARG A 246 9.14 21.73 13.90
C ARG A 246 9.98 22.61 14.81
N LEU A 247 10.82 23.48 14.25
CA LEU A 247 11.62 24.48 14.98
C LEU A 247 10.81 25.70 15.46
N LYS A 248 9.54 25.82 15.06
CA LYS A 248 8.65 26.96 15.34
C LYS A 248 9.19 28.29 14.79
N GLU A 249 9.91 28.24 13.68
CA GLU A 249 10.41 29.41 12.95
C GLU A 249 9.33 29.96 12.01
N THR A 250 8.30 30.58 12.59
CA THR A 250 7.08 30.96 11.87
C THR A 250 7.31 32.03 10.80
N ALA A 251 8.21 32.99 11.04
CA ALA A 251 8.46 34.07 10.09
C ALA A 251 9.09 33.55 8.79
N GLU A 252 10.10 32.69 8.91
CA GLU A 252 10.79 32.02 7.83
C GLU A 252 9.86 31.04 7.10
N PHE A 253 9.05 30.29 7.85
CA PHE A 253 8.03 29.39 7.28
C PHE A 253 7.09 30.16 6.35
N TYR A 254 6.52 31.26 6.83
CA TYR A 254 5.58 32.06 6.04
C TYR A 254 6.25 32.78 4.88
N ALA A 255 7.52 33.18 5.01
CA ALA A 255 8.28 33.75 3.90
C ALA A 255 8.46 32.73 2.77
N LEU A 256 8.84 31.50 3.11
CA LEU A 256 9.02 30.41 2.14
C LEU A 256 7.68 29.99 1.52
N MET A 257 6.61 29.87 2.32
CA MET A 257 5.28 29.54 1.79
C MET A 257 4.78 30.59 0.81
N LYS A 258 4.89 31.88 1.12
CA LYS A 258 4.47 32.95 0.20
C LYS A 258 5.17 32.89 -1.16
N GLN A 259 6.40 32.38 -1.19
CA GLN A 259 7.16 32.22 -2.42
C GLN A 259 6.66 31.05 -3.28
N HIS A 260 6.14 29.98 -2.66
CA HIS A 260 5.91 28.71 -3.35
C HIS A 260 4.47 28.15 -3.27
N TYR A 261 3.55 28.73 -2.49
CA TYR A 261 2.24 28.11 -2.24
C TYR A 261 1.44 27.83 -3.52
N LEU A 262 1.44 28.73 -4.51
CA LEU A 262 0.78 28.52 -5.81
C LEU A 262 1.51 27.56 -6.75
N SER A 263 2.64 26.98 -6.33
CA SER A 263 3.38 26.05 -7.17
C SER A 263 2.82 24.63 -7.14
N SER A 264 2.04 24.27 -6.11
CA SER A 264 1.34 22.99 -6.02
C SER A 264 0.10 23.08 -5.13
N SER A 265 -0.90 22.23 -5.39
CA SER A 265 -2.09 22.12 -4.55
C SER A 265 -1.76 21.83 -3.08
N ASP A 266 -0.73 21.01 -2.86
CA ASP A 266 -0.31 20.56 -1.53
C ASP A 266 0.24 21.73 -0.72
N PHE A 267 1.06 22.60 -1.34
CA PHE A 267 1.55 23.80 -0.67
C PHE A 267 0.44 24.81 -0.41
N CYS A 268 -0.51 24.99 -1.33
CA CYS A 268 -1.70 25.80 -1.07
C CYS A 268 -2.46 25.27 0.16
N LEU A 269 -2.68 23.97 0.24
CA LEU A 269 -3.43 23.34 1.33
C LEU A 269 -2.67 23.45 2.66
N GLN A 270 -1.36 23.19 2.65
CA GLN A 270 -0.51 23.32 3.83
C GLN A 270 -0.51 24.76 4.34
N TYR A 271 -0.45 25.76 3.45
CA TYR A 271 -0.50 27.17 3.84
C TYR A 271 -1.85 27.53 4.47
N ALA A 272 -2.95 27.10 3.83
CA ALA A 272 -4.30 27.36 4.33
C ALA A 272 -4.54 26.70 5.69
N LYS A 273 -4.08 25.46 5.90
CA LYS A 273 -4.16 24.75 7.18
C LYS A 273 -3.37 25.48 8.26
N GLN A 274 -2.13 25.89 7.99
CA GLN A 274 -1.31 26.62 8.96
C GLN A 274 -1.93 27.97 9.36
N LEU A 275 -2.42 28.74 8.37
CA LEU A 275 -3.11 30.01 8.64
C LEU A 275 -4.35 29.82 9.52
N LEU A 276 -5.07 28.72 9.32
CA LEU A 276 -6.24 28.39 10.13
C LEU A 276 -5.85 28.05 11.57
N GLU A 277 -4.78 27.26 11.77
CA GLU A 277 -4.25 26.94 13.10
C GLU A 277 -3.81 28.20 13.85
N ASP A 278 -3.23 29.16 13.13
CA ASP A 278 -2.81 30.46 13.67
C ASP A 278 -3.99 31.45 13.86
N GLY A 279 -5.21 31.05 13.51
CA GLY A 279 -6.44 31.83 13.71
C GLY A 279 -6.82 32.78 12.57
N ASP A 280 -6.05 32.85 11.48
CA ASP A 280 -6.35 33.67 10.29
C ASP A 280 -7.27 32.91 9.32
N ARG A 281 -8.51 32.67 9.75
CA ARG A 281 -9.52 31.94 8.96
C ARG A 281 -9.82 32.61 7.63
N THR A 282 -9.88 33.95 7.59
CA THR A 282 -10.21 34.70 6.37
C THR A 282 -9.16 34.45 5.29
N LYS A 283 -7.88 34.56 5.65
CA LYS A 283 -6.80 34.33 4.70
C LYS A 283 -6.66 32.86 4.33
N ALA A 284 -6.88 31.94 5.28
CA ALA A 284 -6.89 30.51 4.98
C ALA A 284 -7.91 30.15 3.87
N ILE A 285 -9.12 30.69 3.96
CA ILE A 285 -10.16 30.52 2.94
C ILE A 285 -9.70 31.14 1.61
N GLN A 286 -9.19 32.38 1.62
CA GLN A 286 -8.71 33.05 0.42
C GLN A 286 -7.64 32.21 -0.31
N ILE A 287 -6.63 31.70 0.41
CA ILE A 287 -5.55 30.90 -0.16
C ILE A 287 -6.08 29.61 -0.78
N ALA A 288 -7.05 28.96 -0.12
CA ALA A 288 -7.66 27.76 -0.66
C ALA A 288 -8.52 28.05 -1.90
N GLU A 289 -9.28 29.16 -1.93
CA GLU A 289 -10.04 29.59 -3.11
C GLU A 289 -9.12 29.86 -4.30
N GLU A 290 -8.03 30.61 -4.09
CA GLU A 290 -7.00 30.86 -5.11
C GLU A 290 -6.42 29.54 -5.66
N GLY A 291 -6.14 28.58 -4.78
CA GLY A 291 -5.70 27.24 -5.18
C GLY A 291 -6.73 26.50 -6.04
N THR A 292 -8.01 26.50 -5.65
CA THR A 292 -9.06 25.84 -6.45
C THR A 292 -9.31 26.49 -7.81
N ALA A 293 -9.03 27.78 -7.95
CA ALA A 293 -9.14 28.50 -9.22
C ALA A 293 -7.93 28.26 -10.14
N LEU A 294 -6.74 28.02 -9.56
CA LEU A 294 -5.51 27.81 -10.31
C LEU A 294 -5.34 26.35 -10.76
N PHE A 295 -5.60 25.39 -9.89
CA PHE A 295 -5.28 23.98 -10.15
C PHE A 295 -6.45 23.21 -10.79
N PRO A 296 -6.15 22.24 -11.69
CA PRO A 296 -7.16 21.36 -12.24
C PRO A 296 -7.94 20.63 -11.14
N ASP A 297 -9.20 20.33 -11.42
CA ASP A 297 -10.13 19.66 -10.51
C ASP A 297 -9.58 18.39 -9.83
N ARG A 298 -8.81 17.56 -10.55
CA ARG A 298 -8.19 16.36 -9.97
C ARG A 298 -7.14 16.67 -8.89
N GLN A 299 -6.49 17.83 -8.94
CA GLN A 299 -5.45 18.26 -8.00
C GLN A 299 -6.03 19.14 -6.88
N SER A 300 -7.21 19.75 -7.10
CA SER A 300 -7.83 20.65 -6.11
C SER A 300 -8.84 19.96 -5.20
N LYS A 301 -9.00 18.63 -5.26
CA LYS A 301 -9.94 17.87 -4.42
C LYS A 301 -9.80 18.22 -2.94
N ASP A 302 -8.59 18.13 -2.37
CA ASP A 302 -8.38 18.36 -0.94
C ASP A 302 -8.56 19.82 -0.52
N LEU A 303 -8.28 20.76 -1.44
CA LEU A 303 -8.58 22.18 -1.25
C LEU A 303 -10.10 22.43 -1.21
N ARG A 304 -10.86 21.79 -2.11
CA ARG A 304 -12.32 21.87 -2.13
C ARG A 304 -12.93 21.22 -0.88
N ASP A 305 -12.39 20.10 -0.43
CA ASP A 305 -12.81 19.44 0.81
C ASP A 305 -12.58 20.36 2.01
N PHE A 306 -11.38 20.95 2.12
CA PHE A 306 -11.06 21.95 3.12
C PHE A 306 -12.05 23.14 3.11
N LEU A 307 -12.34 23.70 1.93
CA LEU A 307 -13.30 24.80 1.79
C LEU A 307 -14.73 24.38 2.18
N SER A 308 -15.16 23.18 1.80
CA SER A 308 -16.50 22.68 2.13
C SER A 308 -16.73 22.68 3.65
N GLU A 309 -15.73 22.28 4.43
CA GLU A 309 -15.80 22.30 5.89
C GLU A 309 -15.86 23.72 6.46
N LYS A 310 -15.26 24.71 5.79
CA LYS A 310 -15.32 26.10 6.24
C LYS A 310 -16.64 26.77 5.88
N TYR A 311 -17.27 26.38 4.78
CA TYR A 311 -18.52 26.97 4.32
C TYR A 311 -19.77 26.38 4.95
N ARG A 312 -19.68 25.18 5.53
CA ARG A 312 -20.81 24.46 6.14
C ARG A 312 -21.75 25.33 6.98
N GLU A 313 -21.22 26.21 7.82
CA GLU A 313 -22.00 27.08 8.71
C GLU A 313 -22.03 28.55 8.29
N THR A 314 -21.11 28.99 7.42
CA THR A 314 -20.94 30.41 7.08
C THR A 314 -21.55 30.79 5.74
N ASP A 315 -21.61 29.85 4.79
CA ASP A 315 -22.08 30.07 3.43
C ASP A 315 -22.64 28.75 2.85
N PRO A 316 -23.93 28.44 3.11
CA PRO A 316 -24.56 27.19 2.65
C PRO A 316 -24.52 27.01 1.14
N ASP A 317 -24.56 28.09 0.35
CA ASP A 317 -24.55 28.02 -1.11
C ASP A 317 -23.18 27.61 -1.62
N LYS A 318 -22.10 28.23 -1.12
CA LYS A 318 -20.74 27.79 -1.44
C LYS A 318 -20.49 26.37 -0.95
N TYR A 319 -21.04 25.98 0.20
CA TYR A 319 -20.94 24.61 0.72
C TYR A 319 -21.52 23.59 -0.28
N LYS A 320 -22.77 23.79 -0.73
CA LYS A 320 -23.42 22.94 -1.74
C LYS A 320 -22.60 22.88 -3.04
N GLN A 321 -22.09 24.02 -3.51
CA GLN A 321 -21.25 24.07 -4.70
C GLN A 321 -19.96 23.23 -4.55
N GLN A 322 -19.27 23.31 -3.41
CA GLN A 322 -18.07 22.49 -3.20
C GLN A 322 -18.40 21.00 -3.16
N LEU A 323 -19.48 20.60 -2.49
CA LEU A 323 -19.91 19.19 -2.47
C LEU A 323 -20.25 18.66 -3.86
N LEU A 324 -20.93 19.45 -4.68
CA LEU A 324 -21.24 19.09 -6.06
C LEU A 324 -19.97 18.88 -6.88
N SER A 325 -19.01 19.82 -6.80
CA SER A 325 -17.71 19.68 -7.46
C SER A 325 -16.94 18.45 -6.96
N LEU A 326 -16.90 18.21 -5.65
CA LEU A 326 -16.24 17.05 -5.04
C LEU A 326 -16.84 15.73 -5.53
N PHE A 327 -18.17 15.67 -5.67
CA PHE A 327 -18.84 14.51 -6.24
C PHE A 327 -18.52 14.31 -7.73
N PHE A 328 -18.43 15.38 -8.51
CA PHE A 328 -18.00 15.26 -9.92
C PHE A 328 -16.55 14.78 -10.07
N ILE A 329 -15.66 15.20 -9.16
CA ILE A 329 -14.25 14.85 -9.18
C ILE A 329 -14.00 13.40 -8.76
N SER A 330 -14.57 13.02 -7.62
CA SER A 330 -14.28 11.73 -6.97
C SER A 330 -15.33 10.66 -7.24
N GLY A 331 -16.60 11.08 -7.39
CA GLY A 331 -17.77 10.20 -7.37
C GLY A 331 -17.97 9.44 -6.07
N GLU A 332 -17.38 9.93 -4.97
CA GLU A 332 -17.59 9.37 -3.64
C GLU A 332 -18.99 9.71 -3.12
N TRP A 333 -19.71 8.67 -2.70
CA TRP A 333 -21.10 8.81 -2.25
C TRP A 333 -21.26 9.69 -1.01
N ASN A 334 -20.23 9.85 -0.19
CA ASN A 334 -20.29 10.74 0.97
C ASN A 334 -20.66 12.18 0.57
N TYR A 335 -20.06 12.71 -0.50
CA TYR A 335 -20.37 14.06 -0.99
C TYR A 335 -21.79 14.16 -1.54
N TYR A 336 -22.26 13.11 -2.21
CA TYR A 336 -23.63 13.03 -2.72
C TYR A 336 -24.66 13.07 -1.58
N GLU A 337 -24.49 12.23 -0.55
CA GLU A 337 -25.44 12.17 0.57
C GLU A 337 -25.42 13.47 1.39
N ARG A 338 -24.23 14.05 1.60
CA ARG A 338 -24.10 15.35 2.27
C ARG A 338 -24.76 16.48 1.49
N LEU A 339 -24.67 16.46 0.16
CA LEU A 339 -25.29 17.45 -0.72
C LEU A 339 -26.82 17.31 -0.67
N LYS A 340 -27.31 16.08 -0.82
CA LYS A 340 -28.75 15.76 -0.74
C LYS A 340 -29.36 16.17 0.60
N ALA A 341 -28.63 15.96 1.70
CA ALA A 341 -29.08 16.37 3.04
C ALA A 341 -29.07 17.89 3.26
N ALA A 342 -28.29 18.64 2.49
CA ALA A 342 -28.17 20.09 2.61
C ALA A 342 -29.18 20.86 1.73
N GLU A 343 -29.81 20.20 0.77
CA GLU A 343 -30.75 20.79 -0.18
C GLU A 343 -32.22 20.49 0.18
N THR A 344 -33.13 21.39 -0.21
CA THR A 344 -34.56 21.09 -0.16
C THR A 344 -34.94 20.14 -1.31
N GLU A 345 -36.13 19.54 -1.25
CA GLU A 345 -36.61 18.66 -2.33
C GLU A 345 -36.70 19.38 -3.69
N GLU A 346 -36.99 20.68 -3.69
CA GLU A 346 -37.03 21.50 -4.91
C GLU A 346 -35.64 21.75 -5.48
N GLU A 347 -34.69 22.16 -4.63
CA GLU A 347 -33.30 22.37 -5.03
C GLU A 347 -32.67 21.07 -5.56
N TRP A 348 -32.94 19.95 -4.88
CA TRP A 348 -32.40 18.65 -5.24
C TRP A 348 -32.82 18.21 -6.64
N LYS A 349 -34.04 18.55 -7.09
CA LYS A 349 -34.49 18.24 -8.46
C LYS A 349 -33.63 18.91 -9.52
N GLU A 350 -33.20 20.15 -9.30
CA GLU A 350 -32.30 20.83 -10.23
C GLU A 350 -30.87 20.29 -10.14
N THR A 351 -30.41 19.97 -8.93
CA THR A 351 -29.07 19.43 -8.69
C THR A 351 -28.91 18.02 -9.25
N ILE A 352 -29.89 17.14 -9.09
CA ILE A 352 -29.85 15.80 -9.65
C ILE A 352 -29.81 15.84 -11.18
N ASP A 353 -30.52 16.76 -11.82
CA ASP A 353 -30.46 16.93 -13.28
C ASP A 353 -29.06 17.33 -13.76
N LYS A 354 -28.37 18.22 -13.04
CA LYS A 354 -26.97 18.58 -13.31
C LYS A 354 -26.04 17.37 -13.15
N ILE A 355 -26.25 16.58 -12.10
CA ILE A 355 -25.48 15.35 -11.84
C ILE A 355 -25.67 14.34 -12.97
N LEU A 356 -26.92 14.10 -13.37
CA LEU A 356 -27.25 13.17 -14.45
C LEU A 356 -26.66 13.63 -15.78
N ALA A 357 -26.74 14.93 -16.10
CA ALA A 357 -26.14 15.47 -17.32
C ALA A 357 -24.61 15.31 -17.33
N HIS A 358 -23.94 15.54 -16.20
CA HIS A 358 -22.50 15.38 -16.06
C HIS A 358 -22.05 13.94 -16.39
N PHE A 359 -22.66 12.94 -15.74
CA PHE A 359 -22.27 11.54 -15.96
C PHE A 359 -22.81 10.94 -17.26
N ALA A 360 -23.88 11.49 -17.85
CA ALA A 360 -24.37 11.09 -19.16
C ALA A 360 -23.36 11.36 -20.28
N GLY A 361 -22.61 12.46 -20.17
CA GLY A 361 -21.55 12.85 -21.11
C GLY A 361 -20.21 12.13 -20.90
N ASP A 362 -20.01 11.50 -19.73
CA ASP A 362 -18.78 10.78 -19.41
C ASP A 362 -18.83 9.33 -19.92
N ARG A 363 -17.84 8.95 -20.74
CA ARG A 363 -17.69 7.58 -21.26
C ARG A 363 -17.61 6.55 -20.13
N TYR A 364 -17.04 6.92 -18.99
CA TYR A 364 -16.89 6.04 -17.83
C TYR A 364 -18.00 6.27 -16.76
N GLY A 365 -18.89 7.25 -16.98
CA GLY A 365 -19.94 7.64 -16.04
C GLY A 365 -21.19 6.75 -16.08
N ARG A 366 -21.34 5.86 -17.07
CA ARG A 366 -22.57 5.07 -17.27
C ARG A 366 -22.88 4.12 -16.10
N GLY A 367 -21.86 3.52 -15.47
CA GLY A 367 -22.07 2.73 -14.26
C GLY A 367 -22.56 3.59 -13.09
N ARG A 368 -22.01 4.80 -12.95
CA ARG A 368 -22.40 5.75 -11.91
C ARG A 368 -23.83 6.27 -12.10
N LEU A 369 -24.26 6.50 -13.34
CA LEU A 369 -25.66 6.83 -13.65
C LEU A 369 -26.65 5.78 -13.17
N ILE A 370 -26.35 4.50 -13.41
CA ILE A 370 -27.22 3.40 -12.98
C ILE A 370 -27.35 3.41 -11.45
N GLU A 371 -26.23 3.56 -10.74
CA GLU A 371 -26.26 3.65 -9.27
C GLU A 371 -27.04 4.88 -8.77
N ILE A 372 -26.91 6.04 -9.42
CA ILE A 372 -27.71 7.23 -9.10
C ILE A 372 -29.20 6.94 -9.31
N TYR A 373 -29.59 6.38 -10.45
CA TYR A 373 -30.99 6.03 -10.72
C TYR A 373 -31.55 5.05 -9.70
N LEU A 374 -30.76 4.07 -9.26
CA LEU A 374 -31.19 3.13 -8.22
C LEU A 374 -31.38 3.80 -6.85
N ARG A 375 -30.53 4.76 -6.49
CA ARG A 375 -30.66 5.54 -5.24
C ARG A 375 -31.88 6.46 -5.26
N GLU A 376 -32.16 7.06 -6.41
CA GLU A 376 -33.32 7.93 -6.61
C GLU A 376 -34.61 7.17 -6.98
N GLN A 377 -34.62 5.83 -6.86
CA GLN A 377 -35.77 4.97 -7.19
C GLN A 377 -36.29 5.10 -8.63
N MET A 378 -35.44 5.59 -9.54
CA MET A 378 -35.70 5.72 -10.98
C MET A 378 -35.43 4.38 -11.71
N HIS A 379 -36.10 3.32 -11.29
CA HIS A 379 -35.79 1.94 -11.70
C HIS A 379 -35.90 1.70 -13.22
N GLU A 380 -36.82 2.36 -13.91
CA GLU A 380 -36.97 2.24 -15.37
C GLU A 380 -35.77 2.83 -16.14
N LEU A 381 -35.24 3.97 -15.67
CA LEU A 381 -34.05 4.60 -16.27
C LEU A 381 -32.80 3.76 -15.98
N ALA A 382 -32.67 3.24 -14.75
CA ALA A 382 -31.62 2.29 -14.39
C ALA A 382 -31.62 1.07 -15.31
N LEU A 383 -32.80 0.47 -15.51
CA LEU A 383 -32.96 -0.68 -16.41
C LEU A 383 -32.52 -0.34 -17.83
N ARG A 384 -33.00 0.78 -18.39
CA ARG A 384 -32.66 1.19 -19.75
C ARG A 384 -31.14 1.34 -19.95
N GLU A 385 -30.46 1.97 -19.00
CA GLU A 385 -29.00 2.12 -19.07
C GLU A 385 -28.25 0.78 -18.93
N VAL A 386 -28.69 -0.11 -18.04
CA VAL A 386 -28.12 -1.47 -17.92
C VAL A 386 -28.25 -2.23 -19.24
N MET A 387 -29.44 -2.19 -19.86
CA MET A 387 -29.70 -2.89 -21.13
C MET A 387 -28.88 -2.29 -22.28
N ALA A 388 -28.67 -0.98 -22.29
CA ALA A 388 -27.86 -0.30 -23.31
C ALA A 388 -26.39 -0.75 -23.31
N GLN A 389 -25.85 -1.21 -22.17
CA GLN A 389 -24.46 -1.67 -22.08
C GLN A 389 -24.21 -3.02 -22.77
N LYS A 390 -25.25 -3.83 -23.01
CA LYS A 390 -25.15 -5.17 -23.64
C LYS A 390 -24.02 -6.03 -23.07
N SER A 391 -23.88 -6.02 -21.75
CA SER A 391 -22.79 -6.66 -21.02
C SER A 391 -23.34 -7.61 -19.98
N ILE A 392 -22.88 -8.86 -20.00
CA ILE A 392 -23.21 -9.85 -18.98
C ILE A 392 -22.77 -9.37 -17.61
N GLN A 393 -21.55 -8.84 -17.50
CA GLN A 393 -21.04 -8.35 -16.22
C GLN A 393 -21.95 -7.27 -15.63
N SER A 394 -22.45 -6.36 -16.47
CA SER A 394 -23.38 -5.31 -16.03
C SER A 394 -24.71 -5.89 -15.55
N LEU A 395 -25.28 -6.86 -16.27
CA LEU A 395 -26.49 -7.55 -15.82
C LEU A 395 -26.28 -8.23 -14.45
N ARG A 396 -25.15 -8.92 -14.26
CA ARG A 396 -24.83 -9.58 -12.98
C ARG A 396 -24.71 -8.58 -11.84
N THR A 397 -23.99 -7.48 -12.04
CA THR A 397 -23.80 -6.42 -11.05
C THR A 397 -25.13 -5.89 -10.51
N TYR A 398 -26.11 -5.66 -11.38
CA TYR A 398 -27.40 -5.06 -10.99
C TYR A 398 -28.56 -6.07 -10.83
N HIS A 399 -28.30 -7.37 -11.03
CA HIS A 399 -29.30 -8.45 -11.00
C HIS A 399 -30.16 -8.39 -9.74
N ARG A 400 -29.52 -8.36 -8.55
CA ARG A 400 -30.22 -8.37 -7.26
C ARG A 400 -31.18 -7.19 -7.06
N ARG A 401 -30.92 -6.06 -7.71
CA ARG A 401 -31.68 -4.82 -7.53
C ARG A 401 -32.78 -4.64 -8.58
N LEU A 402 -32.66 -5.26 -9.75
CA LEU A 402 -33.55 -5.02 -10.89
C LEU A 402 -34.23 -6.28 -11.47
N ALA A 403 -33.65 -7.48 -11.34
CA ALA A 403 -34.20 -8.68 -11.98
C ALA A 403 -35.56 -9.11 -11.39
N ASP A 404 -35.79 -8.86 -10.10
CA ASP A 404 -37.10 -9.10 -9.48
C ASP A 404 -38.17 -8.10 -9.93
N LEU A 405 -37.77 -6.88 -10.31
CA LEU A 405 -38.66 -5.83 -10.78
C LEU A 405 -38.98 -5.98 -12.28
N TYR A 406 -38.00 -6.43 -13.07
CA TYR A 406 -38.07 -6.56 -14.53
C TYR A 406 -37.59 -7.93 -15.00
N PRO A 407 -38.26 -9.02 -14.60
CA PRO A 407 -37.78 -10.39 -14.84
C PRO A 407 -37.71 -10.73 -16.33
N LYS A 408 -38.67 -10.23 -17.12
CA LYS A 408 -38.73 -10.50 -18.56
C LYS A 408 -37.58 -9.83 -19.30
N GLU A 409 -37.32 -8.57 -19.02
CA GLU A 409 -36.28 -7.78 -19.67
C GLU A 409 -34.89 -8.34 -19.34
N TYR A 410 -34.65 -8.69 -18.07
CA TYR A 410 -33.41 -9.34 -17.65
C TYR A 410 -33.21 -10.71 -18.30
N PHE A 411 -34.24 -11.55 -18.32
CA PHE A 411 -34.14 -12.87 -18.95
C PHE A 411 -33.80 -12.77 -20.44
N CYS A 412 -34.49 -11.88 -21.17
CA CYS A 412 -34.23 -11.65 -22.59
C CYS A 412 -32.79 -11.14 -22.85
N ALA A 413 -32.30 -10.20 -22.04
CA ALA A 413 -30.95 -9.67 -22.20
C ALA A 413 -29.87 -10.72 -21.93
N TYR A 414 -30.02 -11.52 -20.87
CA TYR A 414 -29.11 -12.64 -20.63
C TYR A 414 -29.16 -13.65 -21.77
N LYS A 415 -30.34 -13.98 -22.28
CA LYS A 415 -30.50 -14.93 -23.41
C LYS A 415 -29.78 -14.45 -24.67
N GLU A 416 -29.85 -13.15 -24.99
CA GLU A 416 -29.16 -12.56 -26.14
C GLU A 416 -27.63 -12.67 -26.01
N LEU A 417 -27.09 -12.52 -24.79
CA LEU A 417 -25.65 -12.43 -24.56
C LEU A 417 -24.98 -13.78 -24.20
N ILE A 418 -25.70 -14.71 -23.57
CA ILE A 418 -25.10 -15.94 -23.01
C ILE A 418 -24.60 -16.90 -24.09
N VAL A 419 -25.32 -16.99 -25.22
CA VAL A 419 -24.93 -17.87 -26.34
C VAL A 419 -23.60 -17.44 -26.96
N PRO A 420 -23.42 -16.19 -27.44
CA PRO A 420 -22.13 -15.76 -27.98
C PRO A 420 -21.02 -15.76 -26.92
N TYR A 421 -21.34 -15.48 -25.65
CA TYR A 421 -20.35 -15.52 -24.57
C TYR A 421 -19.83 -16.93 -24.30
N ALA A 422 -20.70 -17.94 -24.30
CA ALA A 422 -20.31 -19.34 -24.13
C ALA A 422 -19.34 -19.84 -25.23
N GLU A 423 -19.43 -19.27 -26.43
CA GLU A 423 -18.56 -19.62 -27.56
C GLU A 423 -17.25 -18.82 -27.62
N SER A 424 -17.18 -17.68 -26.92
CA SER A 424 -16.09 -16.70 -27.06
C SER A 424 -14.72 -17.16 -26.53
N ARG A 425 -14.69 -18.05 -25.53
CA ARG A 425 -13.45 -18.48 -24.86
C ARG A 425 -13.48 -19.98 -24.54
N MET A 426 -12.30 -20.54 -24.38
CA MET A 426 -12.08 -21.95 -24.08
C MET A 426 -11.33 -22.06 -22.73
N GLY A 427 -11.71 -23.02 -21.90
CA GLY A 427 -11.09 -23.24 -20.58
C GLY A 427 -12.13 -23.55 -19.51
N ARG A 428 -11.74 -24.36 -18.52
CA ARG A 428 -12.65 -24.83 -17.48
C ARG A 428 -13.19 -23.70 -16.60
N GLU A 429 -12.37 -22.70 -16.34
CA GLU A 429 -12.78 -21.49 -15.61
C GLU A 429 -13.91 -20.75 -16.33
N HIS A 430 -13.77 -20.51 -17.64
CA HIS A 430 -14.80 -19.88 -18.47
C HIS A 430 -16.12 -20.67 -18.46
N TYR A 431 -16.04 -22.00 -18.55
CA TYR A 431 -17.22 -22.86 -18.49
C TYR A 431 -17.94 -22.80 -17.15
N ARG A 432 -17.22 -22.69 -16.04
CA ARG A 432 -17.81 -22.45 -14.72
C ARG A 432 -18.52 -21.11 -14.65
N ASP A 433 -17.94 -20.06 -15.23
CA ASP A 433 -18.58 -18.73 -15.23
C ASP A 433 -19.87 -18.73 -16.06
N VAL A 434 -19.88 -19.38 -17.24
CA VAL A 434 -21.09 -19.61 -18.04
C VAL A 434 -22.16 -20.37 -17.24
N ALA A 435 -21.76 -21.42 -16.52
CA ALA A 435 -22.69 -22.16 -15.68
C ALA A 435 -23.24 -21.29 -14.54
N SER A 436 -22.39 -20.47 -13.91
CA SER A 436 -22.82 -19.51 -12.88
C SER A 436 -23.87 -18.53 -13.41
N ILE A 437 -23.68 -18.00 -14.62
CA ILE A 437 -24.65 -17.08 -15.26
C ILE A 437 -25.99 -17.79 -15.49
N LEU A 438 -25.98 -19.03 -15.99
CA LEU A 438 -27.21 -19.81 -16.19
C LEU A 438 -27.94 -20.11 -14.87
N LYS A 439 -27.20 -20.29 -13.77
CA LYS A 439 -27.78 -20.41 -12.42
C LYS A 439 -28.48 -19.13 -11.98
N GLU A 440 -27.87 -17.97 -12.24
CA GLU A 440 -28.49 -16.67 -11.98
C GLU A 440 -29.74 -16.47 -12.83
N MET A 441 -29.71 -16.86 -14.12
CA MET A 441 -30.90 -16.83 -14.99
C MET A 441 -32.03 -17.72 -14.47
N LYS A 442 -31.71 -18.91 -13.95
CA LYS A 442 -32.68 -19.83 -13.33
C LYS A 442 -33.36 -19.23 -12.09
N GLY A 443 -32.70 -18.26 -11.44
CA GLY A 443 -33.26 -17.51 -10.32
C GLY A 443 -34.29 -16.44 -10.73
N ILE A 444 -34.40 -16.11 -12.01
CA ILE A 444 -35.38 -15.13 -12.51
C ILE A 444 -36.75 -15.80 -12.54
N LYS A 445 -37.69 -15.27 -11.74
CA LYS A 445 -39.02 -15.84 -11.54
C LYS A 445 -39.78 -15.96 -12.86
N GLY A 446 -40.27 -17.17 -13.17
CA GLY A 446 -41.16 -17.42 -14.30
C GLY A 446 -40.48 -17.77 -15.62
N PHE A 447 -39.17 -18.04 -15.63
CA PHE A 447 -38.41 -18.44 -16.82
C PHE A 447 -37.62 -19.75 -16.65
N GLU A 448 -37.96 -20.57 -15.65
CA GLU A 448 -37.21 -21.79 -15.32
C GLU A 448 -37.29 -22.85 -16.44
N SER A 449 -38.38 -22.89 -17.21
CA SER A 449 -38.51 -23.74 -18.40
C SER A 449 -37.56 -23.30 -19.52
N GLU A 450 -37.51 -22.02 -19.80
CA GLU A 450 -36.77 -21.42 -20.89
C GLU A 450 -35.26 -21.48 -20.64
N VAL A 451 -34.83 -21.35 -19.38
CA VAL A 451 -33.42 -21.62 -19.00
C VAL A 451 -33.04 -23.07 -19.30
N ARG A 452 -33.92 -24.05 -19.00
CA ARG A 452 -33.65 -25.46 -19.31
C ARG A 452 -33.50 -25.69 -20.81
N GLU A 453 -34.31 -25.04 -21.63
CA GLU A 453 -34.18 -25.11 -23.09
C GLU A 453 -32.83 -24.55 -23.58
N ILE A 454 -32.37 -23.42 -23.00
CA ILE A 454 -31.06 -22.83 -23.32
C ILE A 454 -29.92 -23.78 -22.91
N VAL A 455 -29.99 -24.38 -21.72
CA VAL A 455 -28.99 -25.34 -21.24
C VAL A 455 -28.91 -26.55 -22.19
N GLU A 456 -30.06 -27.10 -22.59
CA GLU A 456 -30.12 -28.22 -23.52
C GLU A 456 -29.61 -27.84 -24.93
N GLN A 457 -29.87 -26.61 -25.38
CA GLN A 457 -29.29 -26.10 -26.62
C GLN A 457 -27.76 -26.01 -26.54
N LEU A 458 -27.22 -25.40 -25.48
CA LEU A 458 -25.76 -25.28 -25.29
C LEU A 458 -25.08 -26.65 -25.18
N ARG A 459 -25.71 -27.63 -24.52
CA ARG A 459 -25.25 -29.03 -24.48
C ARG A 459 -25.23 -29.65 -25.87
N ARG A 460 -26.26 -29.42 -26.69
CA ARG A 460 -26.31 -29.95 -28.07
C ARG A 460 -25.24 -29.36 -28.97
N ASP A 461 -24.96 -28.07 -28.84
CA ASP A 461 -24.00 -27.36 -29.70
C ASP A 461 -22.55 -27.61 -29.28
N ASN A 462 -22.30 -27.92 -27.99
CA ASN A 462 -20.97 -28.15 -27.43
C ASN A 462 -20.65 -29.61 -27.10
N LYS A 463 -21.31 -30.59 -27.75
CA LYS A 463 -21.12 -32.04 -27.53
C LYS A 463 -19.66 -32.54 -27.55
N ARG A 464 -18.76 -31.82 -28.22
CA ARG A 464 -17.33 -32.16 -28.34
C ARG A 464 -16.45 -31.59 -27.22
N LYS A 465 -17.03 -30.88 -26.24
CA LYS A 465 -16.32 -30.25 -25.11
C LYS A 465 -16.77 -30.90 -23.78
N PRO A 466 -16.24 -32.08 -23.41
CA PRO A 466 -16.71 -32.83 -22.23
C PRO A 466 -16.61 -32.01 -20.94
N ALA A 467 -15.52 -31.26 -20.75
CA ALA A 467 -15.36 -30.38 -19.59
C ALA A 467 -16.44 -29.30 -19.48
N PHE A 468 -17.03 -28.82 -20.58
CA PHE A 468 -18.13 -27.85 -20.53
C PHE A 468 -19.46 -28.54 -20.20
N ILE A 469 -19.69 -29.73 -20.75
CA ILE A 469 -20.88 -30.54 -20.45
C ILE A 469 -20.93 -30.90 -18.96
N ASP A 470 -19.77 -31.23 -18.36
CA ASP A 470 -19.65 -31.53 -16.94
C ASP A 470 -20.09 -30.34 -16.07
N GLU A 471 -19.62 -29.13 -16.37
CA GLU A 471 -20.01 -27.91 -15.61
C GLU A 471 -21.51 -27.58 -15.81
N LEU A 472 -22.07 -27.80 -17.01
CA LEU A 472 -23.51 -27.67 -17.28
C LEU A 472 -24.35 -28.78 -16.63
N GLY A 473 -23.73 -29.90 -16.24
CA GLY A 473 -24.36 -31.01 -15.52
C GLY A 473 -24.75 -30.67 -14.08
N ALA A 474 -24.09 -29.66 -13.50
CA ALA A 474 -24.25 -29.25 -12.10
C ALA A 474 -25.36 -28.20 -11.86
N LEU A 475 -26.12 -27.82 -12.90
CA LEU A 475 -27.22 -26.83 -12.91
C LEU A 475 -28.60 -27.47 -12.82
#